data_AF-A0A9D2M825-F1
#
_entry.id   AF-A0A9D2M825-F1
#
_cell.length_a   1.000
_cell.length_b   1.000
_cell.length_c   1.000
_cell.angle_alpha   90.00
_cell.angle_beta   90.00
_cell.angle_gamma   90.00
#
_symmetry.space_group_name_H-M   'P 1'
#
loop_
_entity.id
_entity.type
_entity.pdbx_description
1 polymer ?
#
loop_
_entity_poly.entity_id
_entity_poly.type
_entity_poly.pdbx_seq_one_letter_code
_entity_poly.pdbx_strand_id
1 'polypeptide(L)' 'MSTTLAKPAEMVDRKWYVIDAAGKPLGRVAAKAAVLLRGKN' A
#
# COMPACT_ATOMS: atom_id res chain seq x y z
N MET A 1 18.60 19.29 14.94
CA MET A 1 18.34 17.87 14.60
C MET A 1 16.84 17.72 14.41
N SER A 2 16.40 17.30 13.22
CA SER A 2 14.98 16.97 12.99
C SER A 2 14.72 15.57 13.54
N THR A 3 13.72 15.41 14.40
CA THR A 3 13.35 14.13 15.01
C THR A 3 12.63 13.25 13.98
N THR A 4 13.29 12.20 13.51
CA THR A 4 12.67 11.18 12.66
C THR A 4 11.86 10.21 13.51
N LEU A 5 10.53 10.24 13.36
CA LEU A 5 9.63 9.23 13.94
C LEU A 5 9.61 7.99 13.03
N ALA A 6 10.46 7.01 13.33
CA ALA A 6 10.34 5.68 12.74
C ALA A 6 9.15 4.96 13.37
N LYS A 7 8.18 4.52 12.56
CA LYS A 7 7.06 3.70 13.05
C LYS A 7 7.61 2.34 13.50
N PRO A 8 7.37 1.91 14.75
CA PRO A 8 7.72 0.56 15.20
C PRO A 8 7.04 -0.48 14.32
N ALA A 9 7.75 -1.55 13.96
CA ALA A 9 7.23 -2.63 13.12
C ALA A 9 5.97 -3.30 13.70
N GLU A 10 5.80 -3.20 15.02
CA GLU A 10 4.67 -3.75 15.79
C GLU A 10 3.38 -2.93 15.65
N MET A 11 3.45 -1.64 15.28
CA MET A 11 2.27 -0.78 15.09
C MET A 11 1.72 -0.81 13.64
N VAL A 12 2.05 -1.84 12.88
CA VAL A 12 1.58 -1.97 11.49
C VAL A 12 0.25 -2.72 11.44
N ASP A 13 -0.84 -1.95 11.42
CA ASP A 13 -2.19 -2.47 11.15
C ASP A 13 -2.32 -2.87 9.66
N ARG A 14 -2.22 -4.18 9.39
CA ARG A 14 -2.39 -4.74 8.05
C ARG A 14 -3.87 -4.92 7.75
N LYS A 15 -4.38 -4.12 6.83
CA LYS A 15 -5.77 -4.18 6.35
C LYS A 15 -5.90 -5.08 5.13
N TRP A 16 -7.03 -5.76 5.02
CA TRP A 16 -7.41 -6.51 3.83
C TRP A 16 -8.13 -5.61 2.83
N TYR A 17 -7.88 -5.82 1.54
CA TYR A 17 -8.46 -5.04 0.45
C TYR A 17 -8.92 -5.97 -0.68
N VAL A 18 -9.99 -5.58 -1.36
CA VAL A 18 -10.49 -6.23 -2.58
C VAL A 18 -10.37 -5.24 -3.72
N ILE A 19 -9.82 -5.68 -4.86
CA ILE A 19 -9.65 -4.83 -6.04
C ILE A 19 -10.41 -5.44 -7.20
N ASP A 20 -11.43 -4.72 -7.68
CA ASP A 20 -12.10 -5.06 -8.94
C ASP A 20 -11.28 -4.53 -10.14
N ALA A 21 -10.81 -5.48 -10.95
CA ALA A 21 -9.99 -5.26 -12.12
C ALA A 21 -10.78 -5.26 -13.44
N ALA A 22 -12.09 -5.53 -13.43
CA ALA A 22 -12.90 -5.61 -14.63
C ALA A 22 -12.82 -4.30 -15.45
N GLY A 23 -12.59 -4.43 -16.76
CA GLY A 23 -12.51 -3.30 -17.69
C GLY A 23 -11.31 -2.36 -17.50
N LYS A 24 -10.32 -2.71 -16.67
CA LYS A 24 -9.14 -1.86 -16.40
C LYS A 24 -7.87 -2.43 -17.02
N PRO A 25 -6.94 -1.59 -17.52
CA PRO A 25 -5.64 -2.05 -17.99
C PRO A 25 -4.84 -2.70 -16.86
N LEU A 26 -4.32 -3.90 -17.12
CA LEU A 26 -3.56 -4.71 -16.15
C LEU A 26 -2.47 -3.91 -15.42
N GLY A 27 -1.65 -3.16 -16.17
CA GLY A 27 -0.53 -2.40 -15.61
C GLY A 27 -0.96 -1.33 -14.61
N ARG A 28 -2.13 -0.68 -14.81
CA ARG A 28 -2.65 0.32 -13.87
C ARG A 28 -3.15 -0.31 -12.58
N VAL A 29 -3.78 -1.48 -12.68
CA VAL A 29 -4.26 -2.24 -11.52
C VAL A 29 -3.05 -2.75 -10.71
N ALA A 30 -2.08 -3.35 -11.39
CA ALA A 30 -0.86 -3.87 -10.77
C ALA A 30 -0.06 -2.78 -10.05
N ALA A 31 0.12 -1.61 -10.69
CA ALA A 31 0.82 -0.48 -10.08
C ALA A 31 0.14 -0.02 -8.80
N LYS A 32 -1.20 0.12 -8.79
CA LYS A 32 -1.95 0.53 -7.59
C LYS A 32 -1.85 -0.51 -6.47
N ALA A 33 -1.96 -1.80 -6.80
CA ALA A 33 -1.78 -2.88 -5.82
C ALA A 33 -0.37 -2.86 -5.21
N ALA A 34 0.67 -2.59 -6.01
CA ALA A 34 2.05 -2.50 -5.53
C ALA A 34 2.28 -1.34 -4.55
N VAL A 35 1.66 -0.18 -4.76
CA VAL A 35 1.76 0.95 -3.82
C VAL A 35 1.10 0.62 -2.48
N LEU A 36 -0.07 -0.03 -2.51
CA LEU A 36 -0.80 -0.49 -1.34
C LEU A 36 0.04 -1.48 -0.51
N LEU A 37 0.61 -2.50 -1.15
CA LEU A 37 1.43 -3.52 -0.49
C LEU A 37 2.73 -2.94 0.07
N ARG A 38 3.31 -1.93 -0.58
CA ARG A 38 4.49 -1.21 -0.07
C ARG A 38 4.18 -0.27 1.10
N GLY A 39 2.91 -0.12 1.48
CA GLY A 39 2.51 0.80 2.56
C GLY A 39 2.79 2.26 2.24
N LYS A 40 2.78 2.62 0.94
CA LYS A 40 2.95 4.01 0.47
C LYS A 40 1.62 4.67 0.09
N ASN A 41 0.52 4.12 0.62
CA ASN A 41 -0.84 4.65 0.50
C ASN A 41 -1.28 5.30 1.81
#